data_AF-A0A6J4UAX4-F1
#
_entry.id   AF-A0A6J4UAX4-F1
#
_cell.length_a   1.000
_cell.length_b   1.000
_cell.length_c   1.000
_cell.angle_alpha   90.00
_cell.angle_beta   90.00
_cell.angle_gamma   90.00
#
_symmetry.space_group_name_H-M   'P 1'
#
loop_
_entity.id
_entity.type
_entity.pdbx_description
1 polymer ?
#
loop_
_entity_poly.entity_id
_entity_poly.type
_entity_poly.pdbx_seq_one_letter_code
_entity_poly.pdbx_strand_id
1 'polypeptide(L)'
;MAQMTAVGSSVTRRDAPEKVTGAARYAGDIALPGLLHARLVLSPYASARITRIDTAAAAAMPGVAGVYTADDLALQGAESGARRLNFLARDRVVFNGQPVAVVLAETIAQASDGAA
;
A
#
# COMPACT_ATOMS: atom_id res chain seq x y z
N MET A 1 -35.50 0.82 35.56
CA MET A 1 -34.36 0.51 34.67
C MET A 1 -34.21 1.65 33.69
N ALA A 2 -33.03 2.26 33.56
CA ALA A 2 -32.82 3.37 32.63
C ALA A 2 -32.97 2.86 31.19
N GLN A 3 -33.89 3.45 30.45
CA GLN A 3 -34.19 3.06 29.08
C GLN A 3 -33.10 3.62 28.16
N MET A 4 -32.33 2.75 27.50
CA MET A 4 -31.33 3.17 26.51
C MET A 4 -32.02 3.70 25.25
N THR A 5 -32.26 5.00 25.21
CA THR A 5 -32.99 5.77 24.19
C THR A 5 -32.30 5.88 22.81
N ALA A 6 -31.18 5.18 22.58
CA ALA A 6 -30.41 5.29 21.35
C ALA A 6 -30.84 4.32 20.23
N VAL A 7 -31.48 3.20 20.56
CA VAL A 7 -31.91 2.21 19.56
C VAL A 7 -33.25 2.64 18.96
N GLY A 8 -33.31 2.78 17.63
CA GLY A 8 -34.53 3.16 16.91
C GLY A 8 -34.81 4.67 16.88
N SER A 9 -33.89 5.51 17.38
CA SER A 9 -34.00 6.97 17.34
C SER A 9 -33.04 7.58 16.31
N SER A 10 -33.44 8.70 15.70
CA SER A 10 -32.59 9.46 14.78
C SER A 10 -31.59 10.32 15.57
N VAL A 11 -30.48 9.70 15.98
CA VAL A 11 -29.41 10.37 16.73
C VAL A 11 -28.33 10.91 15.80
N THR A 12 -27.90 12.16 16.04
CA THR A 12 -26.78 12.76 15.32
C THR A 12 -25.50 12.01 15.64
N ARG A 13 -24.82 11.52 14.60
CA ARG A 13 -23.50 10.89 14.74
C ARG A 13 -22.46 11.90 15.18
N ARG A 14 -21.68 11.54 16.20
CA ARG A 14 -20.61 12.39 16.76
C ARG A 14 -19.59 12.84 15.72
N ASP A 15 -19.24 11.96 14.78
CA ASP A 15 -18.24 12.22 13.73
C ASP A 15 -18.83 12.92 12.49
N ALA A 16 -20.15 13.10 12.42
CA ALA A 16 -20.79 13.66 11.23
C ALA A 16 -20.34 15.10 10.92
N PRO A 17 -20.31 16.05 11.87
CA PRO A 17 -19.97 17.44 11.56
C PRO A 17 -18.59 17.57 10.90
N GLU A 18 -17.56 16.91 11.44
CA GLU A 18 -16.21 16.97 10.88
C GLU A 18 -16.12 16.35 9.48
N LYS A 19 -16.86 15.25 9.23
CA LYS A 19 -16.85 14.56 7.93
C LYS A 19 -17.57 15.35 6.85
N VAL A 20 -18.71 15.97 7.15
CA VAL A 20 -19.49 16.73 6.16
C VAL A 20 -18.93 18.13 5.89
N THR A 21 -18.09 18.64 6.79
CA THR A 21 -17.40 19.93 6.62
C THR A 21 -16.00 19.81 6.03
N GLY A 22 -15.47 18.58 5.90
CA GLY A 22 -14.08 18.34 5.50
C GLY A 22 -13.05 18.65 6.60
N ALA A 23 -13.48 18.89 7.84
CA ALA A 23 -12.57 19.10 8.98
C ALA A 23 -11.95 17.79 9.50
N ALA A 24 -12.55 16.63 9.19
CA ALA A 24 -12.01 15.33 9.55
C ALA A 24 -10.70 15.07 8.78
N ARG A 25 -9.60 14.82 9.49
CA ARG A 25 -8.32 14.43 8.90
C ARG A 25 -8.25 12.91 8.73
N TYR A 26 -7.93 12.47 7.53
CA TYR A 26 -7.67 11.08 7.17
C TYR A 26 -6.16 10.83 7.00
N ALA A 27 -5.79 9.57 6.82
CA ALA A 27 -4.38 9.17 6.67
C ALA A 27 -3.68 9.90 5.51
N GLY A 28 -4.39 10.19 4.42
CA GLY A 28 -3.85 10.93 3.27
C GLY A 28 -3.61 12.42 3.54
N ASP A 29 -4.20 12.99 4.59
CA ASP A 29 -4.05 14.41 4.97
C ASP A 29 -2.87 14.62 5.94
N ILE A 30 -2.10 13.56 6.23
CA ILE A 30 -0.97 13.59 7.14
C ILE A 30 0.31 13.80 6.32
N ALA A 31 0.95 14.96 6.50
CA ALA A 31 2.30 15.21 6.02
C ALA A 31 3.28 15.11 7.19
N LEU A 32 4.40 14.41 6.97
CA LEU A 32 5.49 14.27 7.93
C LEU A 32 6.80 14.70 7.26
N PRO A 33 7.75 15.30 8.00
CA PRO A 33 9.09 15.54 7.48
C PRO A 33 9.73 14.24 6.99
N GLY A 34 10.22 14.24 5.75
CA GLY A 34 10.83 13.05 5.14
C GLY A 34 9.84 11.95 4.74
N LEU A 35 8.54 12.25 4.61
CA LEU A 35 7.54 11.28 4.15
C LEU A 35 7.88 10.78 2.74
N LEU A 36 8.11 9.47 2.62
CA LEU A 36 8.20 8.78 1.33
C LEU A 36 6.83 8.23 0.93
N HIS A 37 6.59 8.21 -0.37
CA HIS A 37 5.39 7.69 -1.01
C HIS A 37 5.70 6.35 -1.63
N ALA A 38 4.90 5.34 -1.31
CA ALA A 38 5.06 3.98 -1.82
C ALA A 38 4.11 3.72 -3.00
N ARG A 39 4.65 3.16 -4.09
CA ARG A 39 3.88 2.66 -5.22
C ARG A 39 4.20 1.20 -5.46
N LEU A 40 3.17 0.36 -5.47
CA LEU A 40 3.32 -1.07 -5.78
C LEU A 40 3.38 -1.27 -7.29
N VAL A 41 4.31 -2.12 -7.72
CA VAL A 41 4.35 -2.69 -9.07
C VAL A 41 3.51 -3.96 -9.05
N LEU A 42 2.44 -3.99 -9.85
CA LEU A 42 1.45 -5.06 -9.82
C LEU A 42 1.59 -5.98 -11.03
N SER A 43 1.44 -7.28 -10.82
CA SER A 43 1.44 -8.25 -11.92
C SER A 43 0.25 -8.04 -12.86
N PRO A 44 0.47 -7.93 -14.18
CA PRO A 44 -0.61 -7.93 -15.16
C PRO A 44 -1.19 -9.34 -15.39
N TYR A 45 -0.55 -10.39 -14.90
CA TYR A 45 -0.96 -11.78 -15.09
C TYR A 45 -1.68 -12.36 -13.88
N ALA A 46 -2.69 -13.20 -14.12
CA ALA A 46 -3.40 -13.92 -13.07
C ALA A 46 -2.61 -15.10 -12.48
N SER A 47 -1.77 -15.75 -13.29
CA SER A 47 -0.76 -16.68 -12.77
C SER A 47 0.45 -16.73 -13.70
N ALA A 48 1.64 -16.50 -13.16
CA ALA A 48 2.89 -16.48 -13.92
C ALA A 48 4.08 -16.80 -13.00
N ARG A 49 5.10 -17.47 -13.54
CA ARG A 49 6.39 -17.60 -12.85
C ARG A 49 7.17 -16.29 -13.04
N ILE A 50 7.74 -15.78 -11.96
CA ILE A 50 8.66 -14.64 -11.99
C ILE A 50 10.04 -15.20 -12.30
N THR A 51 10.61 -14.81 -13.44
CA THR A 51 11.97 -15.23 -13.83
C THR A 51 13.01 -14.19 -13.45
N ARG A 52 12.65 -12.90 -13.48
CA ARG A 52 13.51 -11.77 -13.14
C ARG A 52 12.66 -10.53 -12.85
N ILE A 53 13.11 -9.70 -11.92
CA ILE A 53 12.66 -8.32 -11.72
C ILE A 53 13.89 -7.43 -11.92
N ASP A 54 13.80 -6.43 -12.80
CA ASP A 54 14.87 -5.46 -13.03
C ASP A 54 14.48 -4.12 -12.38
N THR A 55 15.25 -3.69 -11.40
CA THR A 55 14.99 -2.47 -10.63
C THR A 55 15.89 -1.30 -11.04
N ALA A 56 16.85 -1.51 -11.94
CA ALA A 56 17.94 -0.57 -12.18
C ALA A 56 17.45 0.80 -12.71
N ALA A 57 16.52 0.80 -13.66
CA ALA A 57 15.99 2.02 -14.24
C ALA A 57 15.23 2.85 -13.20
N ALA A 58 14.31 2.21 -12.46
CA ALA A 58 13.53 2.86 -11.42
C ALA A 58 14.41 3.39 -10.27
N ALA A 59 15.41 2.62 -9.83
CA ALA A 59 16.33 3.04 -8.78
C ALA A 59 17.20 4.25 -9.17
N ALA A 60 17.41 4.48 -10.46
CA ALA A 60 18.17 5.63 -10.96
C ALA A 60 17.30 6.90 -11.17
N MET A 61 15.98 6.82 -10.97
CA MET A 61 15.10 7.96 -11.23
C MET A 61 15.19 9.05 -10.13
N PRO A 62 15.08 10.33 -10.50
CA PRO A 62 15.13 11.43 -9.53
C PRO A 62 14.06 11.32 -8.44
N GLY A 63 14.49 11.43 -7.17
CA GLY A 63 13.62 11.38 -6.00
C GLY A 63 13.14 9.97 -5.63
N VAL A 64 13.55 8.92 -6.34
CA VAL A 64 13.38 7.54 -5.88
C VAL A 64 14.40 7.27 -4.78
N ALA A 65 13.89 6.93 -3.60
CA ALA A 65 14.69 6.60 -2.42
C ALA A 65 15.06 5.11 -2.37
N GLY A 66 14.26 4.25 -3.00
CA GLY A 66 14.54 2.82 -3.07
C GLY A 66 13.49 2.04 -3.85
N VAL A 67 13.90 0.89 -4.38
CA VAL A 67 13.03 -0.09 -5.03
C VAL A 67 13.28 -1.43 -4.36
N TYR A 68 12.22 -2.05 -3.85
CA TYR A 68 12.31 -3.28 -3.07
C TYR A 68 11.46 -4.38 -3.69
N THR A 69 11.98 -5.59 -3.63
CA THR A 69 11.36 -6.84 -4.08
C THR A 69 11.11 -7.75 -2.88
N ALA A 70 10.53 -8.92 -3.11
CA ALA A 70 10.37 -9.93 -2.07
C ALA A 70 11.72 -10.32 -1.42
N ASP A 71 12.83 -10.25 -2.16
CA ASP A 71 14.15 -10.65 -1.68
C ASP A 71 14.71 -9.70 -0.61
N ASP A 72 14.31 -8.43 -0.66
CA ASP A 72 14.72 -7.41 0.30
C ASP A 72 13.91 -7.46 1.61
N LEU A 73 12.73 -8.09 1.56
CA LEU A 73 11.83 -8.21 2.69
C LEU A 73 12.14 -9.50 3.46
N ALA A 74 12.99 -9.40 4.47
CA ALA A 74 13.34 -10.49 5.39
C ALA A 74 12.19 -10.85 6.36
N LEU A 75 11.00 -11.13 5.83
CA LEU A 75 9.79 -11.39 6.61
C LEU A 75 9.76 -12.83 7.10
N GLN A 76 9.86 -13.00 8.42
CA GLN A 76 9.80 -14.30 9.06
C GLN A 76 8.47 -15.00 8.74
N GLY A 77 8.56 -16.25 8.29
CA GLY A 77 7.40 -17.09 7.95
C GLY A 77 6.89 -16.96 6.51
N ALA A 78 7.52 -16.16 5.65
CA ALA A 78 7.20 -16.15 4.20
C ALA A 78 7.33 -17.55 3.56
N GLU A 79 8.30 -18.35 4.05
CA GLU A 79 8.52 -19.76 3.72
C GLU A 79 7.28 -20.66 3.95
N SER A 80 6.37 -20.26 4.85
CA SER A 80 5.22 -21.09 5.25
C SER A 80 4.11 -21.11 4.19
N GLY A 81 4.26 -20.40 3.07
CA GLY A 81 3.25 -20.28 2.02
C GLY A 81 1.98 -19.54 2.45
N ALA A 82 1.96 -18.99 3.67
CA ALA A 82 0.83 -18.23 4.17
C ALA A 82 0.71 -16.94 3.36
N ARG A 83 -0.41 -16.77 2.64
CA ARG A 83 -0.68 -15.56 1.82
C ARG A 83 -0.51 -14.24 2.58
N ARG A 84 -0.66 -14.26 3.91
CA ARG A 84 -0.48 -13.08 4.79
C ARG A 84 0.98 -12.63 4.93
N LEU A 85 1.94 -13.49 4.60
CA LEU A 85 3.37 -13.23 4.77
C LEU A 85 4.09 -12.99 3.42
N ASN A 86 3.39 -13.21 2.30
CA ASN A 86 3.88 -12.96 0.94
C ASN A 86 3.35 -11.62 0.39
N PHE A 87 3.83 -10.51 0.97
CA PHE A 87 3.42 -9.15 0.59
C PHE A 87 3.80 -8.81 -0.86
N LEU A 88 4.99 -9.22 -1.28
CA LEU A 88 5.48 -9.17 -2.65
C LEU A 88 5.68 -10.60 -3.15
N ALA A 89 5.24 -10.90 -4.38
CA ALA A 89 5.46 -12.21 -4.98
C ALA A 89 6.95 -12.44 -5.26
N ARG A 90 7.46 -13.61 -4.87
CA ARG A 90 8.85 -14.03 -5.09
C ARG A 90 9.01 -14.87 -6.36
N ASP A 91 8.48 -16.09 -6.35
CA ASP A 91 8.68 -17.04 -7.45
C ASP A 91 7.51 -17.10 -8.45
N ARG A 92 6.29 -16.85 -7.96
CA ARG A 92 5.07 -17.04 -8.74
C ARG A 92 3.98 -16.08 -8.29
N VAL A 93 3.34 -15.48 -9.28
CA VAL A 93 2.08 -14.77 -9.14
C VAL A 93 0.92 -15.77 -9.20
N VAL A 94 -0.07 -15.59 -8.33
CA VAL A 94 -1.26 -16.46 -8.23
C VAL A 94 -2.58 -15.69 -8.33
N PHE A 95 -2.54 -14.37 -8.50
CA PHE A 95 -3.70 -13.56 -8.89
C PHE A 95 -3.29 -12.29 -9.65
N ASN A 96 -4.19 -11.76 -10.47
CA ASN A 96 -3.95 -10.52 -11.21
C ASN A 96 -3.91 -9.34 -10.22
N GLY A 97 -2.95 -8.44 -10.40
CA GLY A 97 -2.74 -7.34 -9.47
C GLY A 97 -1.94 -7.73 -8.23
N GLN A 98 -1.38 -8.95 -8.15
CA GLN A 98 -0.48 -9.29 -7.05
C GLN A 98 0.78 -8.41 -7.09
N PRO A 99 1.14 -7.72 -5.99
CA PRO A 99 2.36 -6.93 -5.95
C PRO A 99 3.62 -7.79 -6.13
N VAL A 100 4.57 -7.31 -6.92
CA VAL A 100 5.87 -7.97 -7.17
C VAL A 100 7.06 -7.14 -6.68
N ALA A 101 6.90 -5.82 -6.65
CA ALA A 101 7.89 -4.87 -6.13
C ALA A 101 7.18 -3.63 -5.55
N VAL A 102 7.94 -2.80 -4.85
CA VAL A 102 7.50 -1.48 -4.36
C VAL A 102 8.57 -0.44 -4.64
N VAL A 103 8.15 0.71 -5.14
CA VAL A 103 8.98 1.91 -5.34
C VAL A 103 8.66 2.91 -4.25
N LEU A 104 9.68 3.43 -3.56
CA LEU A 104 9.56 4.50 -2.57
C LEU A 104 10.19 5.77 -3.15
N ALA A 105 9.45 6.89 -3.13
CA ALA A 105 9.94 8.16 -3.63
C ALA A 105 9.48 9.36 -2.79
N GLU A 106 10.11 10.52 -2.99
CA GLU A 106 9.81 11.76 -2.26
C GLU A 106 8.39 12.29 -2.56
N THR A 107 7.85 12.01 -3.75
CA THR A 107 6.49 12.43 -4.15
C THR A 107 5.68 11.26 -4.72
N ILE A 108 4.34 11.40 -4.69
CA ILE A 108 3.42 10.44 -5.32
C ILE A 108 3.69 10.29 -6.82
N ALA A 109 4.01 11.41 -7.50
CA ALA A 109 4.30 11.42 -8.92
C ALA A 109 5.58 10.61 -9.22
N GLN A 110 6.68 10.90 -8.53
CA GLN A 110 7.94 10.16 -8.71
C GLN A 110 7.79 8.67 -8.38
N ALA A 111 7.02 8.31 -7.34
CA ALA A 111 6.77 6.91 -7.01
C ALA A 111 5.95 6.22 -8.12
N SER A 112 5.01 6.96 -8.75
CA SER A 112 4.21 6.45 -9.86
C SER A 112 5.04 6.29 -11.12
N ASP A 113 5.87 7.27 -11.46
CA ASP A 113 6.75 7.24 -12.62
C ASP A 113 7.79 6.12 -12.49
N GLY A 114 8.36 5.92 -11.30
CA GLY A 114 9.30 4.82 -11.04
C GLY A 114 8.68 3.43 -11.09
N ALA A 115 7.36 3.31 -10.99
CA ALA A 115 6.65 2.04 -11.02
C ALA A 115 5.96 1.73 -12.37
N ALA A 116 6.06 2.64 -13.34
CA ALA A 116 5.45 2.52 -14.67
C ALA A 116 6.30 1.65 -15.61
#